data_AF-A0A935W332-F1
#
_entry.id   AF-A0A935W332-F1
#
_cell.length_a   1.000
_cell.length_b   1.000
_cell.length_c   1.000
_cell.angle_alpha   90.00
_cell.angle_beta   90.00
_cell.angle_gamma   90.00
#
_symmetry.space_group_name_H-M   'P 1'
#
loop_
_entity.id
_entity.type
_entity.pdbx_description
1 polymer ?
#
loop_
_entity_poly.entity_id
_entity_poly.type
_entity_poly.pdbx_seq_one_letter_code
_entity_poly.pdbx_strand_id
1 'polypeptide(L)' 'MMTSNALRRELLKLSTAEKLELVEELWNSIPEEDDTLAMTTEQREDLDRRLAEADADPDGGVPWEVARERIRQRQR' A
#
# COMPACT_ATOMS: atom_id res chain seq x y z
N MET A 1 8.36 -25.84 13.78
CA MET A 1 8.02 -24.59 13.09
C MET A 1 6.54 -24.62 12.74
N MET A 2 5.77 -23.58 13.08
CA MET A 2 4.39 -23.45 12.59
C MET A 2 4.43 -23.21 11.08
N THR A 3 3.67 -23.98 10.32
CA THR A 3 3.54 -23.78 8.87
C THR A 3 2.70 -22.52 8.59
N SER A 4 2.96 -21.82 7.49
CA SER A 4 2.25 -20.59 7.10
C SER A 4 0.71 -20.73 7.12
N ASN A 5 0.20 -21.92 6.77
CA ASN A 5 -1.24 -22.23 6.84
C ASN A 5 -1.79 -22.35 8.27
N ALA A 6 -0.99 -22.83 9.23
CA ALA A 6 -1.42 -22.91 10.63
C ALA A 6 -1.53 -21.50 11.23
N LEU A 7 -0.53 -20.64 10.98
CA LEU A 7 -0.56 -19.24 11.40
C LEU A 7 -1.78 -18.49 10.84
N ARG A 8 -2.05 -18.62 9.54
CA ARG A 8 -3.22 -17.98 8.91
C ARG A 8 -4.54 -18.40 9.57
N ARG A 9 -4.69 -19.66 9.97
CA ARG A 9 -5.90 -20.12 10.67
C ARG A 9 -6.07 -19.48 12.04
N GLU A 10 -4.99 -19.28 12.80
CA GLU A 10 -5.06 -18.58 14.09
C GLU A 10 -5.41 -17.10 13.91
N LEU A 11 -4.79 -16.43 12.92
CA LEU A 11 -5.11 -15.03 12.60
C LEU A 11 -6.57 -14.82 12.21
N LEU A 12 -7.20 -15.80 11.54
CA LEU A 12 -8.61 -15.71 11.18
C LEU A 12 -9.56 -15.79 12.38
N LYS A 13 -9.14 -16.41 13.49
CA LYS A 13 -9.93 -16.53 14.73
C LYS A 13 -9.96 -15.23 15.54
N LEU A 14 -9.01 -14.33 15.32
CA LEU A 14 -8.97 -13.03 15.98
C LEU A 14 -10.26 -12.23 15.71
N SER A 15 -10.72 -11.50 16.71
CA SER A 15 -11.74 -10.48 16.55
C SER A 15 -11.27 -9.37 15.60
N THR A 16 -12.20 -8.56 15.11
CA THR A 16 -11.83 -7.41 14.25
C THR A 16 -10.88 -6.44 14.95
N ALA A 17 -11.07 -6.20 16.25
CA ALA A 17 -10.19 -5.31 17.03
C ALA A 17 -8.76 -5.85 17.11
N GLU A 18 -8.59 -7.12 17.50
CA GLU A 18 -7.27 -7.78 17.57
C GLU A 18 -6.60 -7.85 16.19
N LYS A 19 -7.37 -8.02 15.11
CA LYS A 19 -6.83 -7.95 13.75
C LYS A 19 -6.28 -6.58 13.41
N LEU A 20 -6.98 -5.51 13.79
CA LEU A 20 -6.54 -4.14 13.52
C LEU A 20 -5.28 -3.80 14.32
N GLU A 21 -5.24 -4.16 15.60
CA GLU A 21 -4.07 -3.98 16.46
C GLU A 21 -2.85 -4.72 15.90
N LEU A 22 -3.02 -5.99 15.52
CA LEU A 22 -1.92 -6.75 14.93
C LEU A 22 -1.48 -6.20 13.56
N VAL A 23 -2.40 -5.70 12.74
CA VAL A 23 -2.05 -5.04 11.46
C VAL A 23 -1.20 -3.80 11.72
N GLU A 24 -1.55 -3.00 12.73
CA GLU A 24 -0.79 -1.82 13.13
C GLU A 24 0.60 -2.20 13.68
N GLU A 25 0.69 -3.19 14.56
CA GLU A 25 1.98 -3.69 15.08
C GLU A 25 2.89 -4.20 13.96
N LEU A 26 2.35 -4.99 13.04
CA LEU A 26 3.10 -5.49 11.89
C LEU A 26 3.55 -4.35 10.98
N TRP A 27 2.69 -3.35 10.76
CA TRP A 27 3.04 -2.18 9.97
C TRP A 27 4.18 -1.37 10.62
N ASN A 28 4.10 -1.13 11.93
CA ASN A 28 5.12 -0.43 12.70
C ASN A 28 6.44 -1.22 12.83
N SER A 29 6.41 -2.54 12.59
CA SER A 29 7.63 -3.36 12.57
C SER A 29 8.45 -3.22 11.29
N ILE A 30 7.86 -2.67 10.22
CA ILE A 30 8.56 -2.41 8.96
C ILE A 30 9.44 -1.17 9.17
N PRO A 31 10.76 -1.25 8.94
CA PRO A 31 11.64 -0.08 9.02
C PRO A 31 11.21 1.02 8.07
N GLU A 32 11.26 2.28 8.51
CA GLU A 32 10.98 3.44 7.64
C GLU A 32 12.00 3.54 6.49
N GLU A 33 13.24 3.12 6.75
CA GLU A 33 14.31 3.05 5.77
C GLU A 33 14.64 1.57 5.49
N ASP A 34 14.25 1.12 4.29
CA ASP A 34 14.69 -0.16 3.73
C ASP A 34 15.39 0.14 2.41
N ASP A 35 16.72 -0.02 2.38
CA ASP A 35 17.55 0.21 1.19
C ASP A 35 17.11 -0.65 0.00
N THR A 36 16.44 -1.78 0.23
CA THR A 36 15.90 -2.62 -0.86
C THR A 36 14.66 -2.02 -1.52
N LEU A 37 14.02 -1.05 -0.86
CA LEU A 37 12.86 -0.30 -1.35
C LEU A 37 13.20 1.17 -1.66
N ALA A 38 14.49 1.53 -1.68
CA ALA A 38 14.94 2.88 -1.98
C ALA A 38 14.46 3.33 -3.37
N MET A 39 13.73 4.45 -3.41
CA MET A 39 13.29 5.06 -4.65
C MET A 39 14.47 5.66 -5.42
N THR A 40 14.46 5.54 -6.75
CA THR A 40 15.40 6.31 -7.57
C THR A 40 15.07 7.81 -7.49
N THR A 41 16.07 8.65 -7.74
CA THR A 41 15.88 10.12 -7.80
C THR A 41 14.77 10.49 -8.77
N GLU A 42 14.75 9.87 -9.96
CA GLU A 42 13.74 10.10 -10.98
C GLU A 42 12.32 9.74 -10.50
N GLN A 43 12.17 8.64 -9.77
CA GLN A 43 10.87 8.26 -9.21
C GLN A 43 10.39 9.26 -8.15
N ARG A 44 11.31 9.74 -7.30
CA ARG A 44 10.99 10.76 -6.29
C ARG A 44 10.55 12.07 -6.94
N GLU A 45 11.31 12.53 -7.93
CA GLU A 45 10.98 13.74 -8.70
C GLU A 45 9.62 13.62 -9.42
N ASP A 46 9.30 12.44 -9.98
CA ASP A 46 7.99 12.20 -10.60
C ASP A 46 6.85 12.28 -9.58
N LEU A 47 7.03 11.72 -8.38
CA LEU A 47 6.02 11.79 -7.32
C LEU A 47 5.84 13.22 -6.80
N ASP A 48 6.92 13.95 -6.55
CA ASP A 48 6.87 15.34 -6.08
C ASP A 48 6.14 16.23 -7.10
N ARG A 49 6.43 16.03 -8.40
CA ARG A 49 5.73 16.73 -9.49
C ARG A 49 4.23 16.41 -9.49
N ARG A 50 3.86 15.13 -9.40
CA ARG A 50 2.44 14.71 -9.39
C ARG A 50 1.70 15.20 -8.16
N LEU A 51 2.36 15.28 -7.02
CA LEU A 51 1.78 15.82 -5.80
C LEU A 51 1.48 17.31 -5.96
N ALA A 52 2.44 18.09 -6.49
CA ALA A 52 2.23 19.50 -6.78
C ALA A 52 1.11 19.74 -7.80
N GLU A 53 1.00 18.88 -8.83
CA GLU A 53 -0.10 18.92 -9.80
C GLU A 53 -1.46 18.65 -9.12
N ALA A 54 -1.54 17.66 -8.22
CA ALA A 54 -2.76 17.34 -7.49
C ALA A 54 -3.17 18.45 -6.50
N ASP A 55 -2.21 19.09 -5.84
CA ASP A 55 -2.46 20.24 -4.95
C ASP A 55 -2.97 21.47 -5.72
N ALA A 56 -2.45 21.68 -6.94
CA ALA A 56 -2.85 22.79 -7.81
C ALA A 56 -4.23 22.57 -8.48
N ASP A 57 -4.60 21.31 -8.74
CA ASP A 57 -5.88 20.93 -9.36
C ASP A 57 -6.51 19.72 -8.63
N PRO A 58 -7.24 19.97 -7.51
CA PRO A 58 -7.87 18.91 -6.72
C PRO A 58 -8.90 18.06 -7.49
N ASP A 59 -9.49 18.62 -8.55
CA ASP A 59 -10.49 17.94 -9.38
C ASP A 59 -9.87 17.30 -10.64
N GLY A 60 -8.57 17.48 -10.87
CA GLY A 60 -7.82 16.93 -12.01
C GLY A 60 -7.59 15.42 -11.95
N GLY A 61 -7.92 14.80 -10.82
CA GLY A 61 -7.84 13.36 -10.61
C GLY A 61 -8.89 12.57 -11.39
N VAL A 62 -8.58 11.31 -11.72
CA VAL A 62 -9.60 10.36 -12.19
C VAL A 62 -10.21 9.61 -11.01
N PRO A 63 -11.52 9.35 -11.00
CA PRO A 63 -12.13 8.52 -9.97
C PRO A 63 -11.44 7.15 -9.88
N TRP A 64 -11.23 6.68 -8.64
CA TRP A 64 -10.54 5.42 -8.38
C TRP A 64 -11.10 4.24 -9.19
N GLU A 65 -12.43 4.17 -9.30
CA GLU A 65 -13.13 3.14 -10.07
C GLU A 65 -12.67 3.07 -11.53
N VAL A 66 -12.45 4.24 -12.16
CA VAL A 66 -11.97 4.36 -13.54
C VAL A 66 -10.49 3.98 -13.64
N ALA A 67 -9.64 4.47 -12.73
CA ALA A 67 -8.23 4.13 -12.70
C ALA A 67 -8.01 2.62 -12.51
N ARG A 68 -8.75 2.00 -11.58
CA ARG A 68 -8.68 0.58 -11.28
C ARG A 68 -9.07 -0.27 -12.48
N GLU A 69 -10.12 0.10 -13.20
CA GLU A 69 -10.54 -0.62 -14.40
C GLU A 69 -9.48 -0.55 -15.51
N ARG A 70 -8.89 0.62 -15.74
CA ARG A 70 -7.77 0.79 -16.69
C ARG A 70 -6.58 -0.11 -16.34
N ILE A 71 -6.22 -0.22 -15.07
CA ILE A 71 -5.10 -1.08 -14.62
C ILE A 71 -5.42 -2.55 -14.89
N ARG A 72 -6.63 -3.01 -14.55
CA ARG A 72 -7.04 -4.41 -14.78
C ARG A 72 -7.05 -4.79 -16.25
N GLN A 73 -7.42 -3.87 -17.13
CA GLN A 73 -7.40 -4.09 -18.58
C GLN A 73 -5.97 -4.19 -19.13
N ARG A 74 -5.01 -3.45 -18.57
CA ARG A 74 -3.59 -3.53 -18.97
C ARG A 74 -2.88 -4.83 -18.56
N GLN A 75 -3.44 -5.57 -17.61
CA GLN A 75 -2.87 -6.82 -17.09
C GLN A 75 -3.46 -8.08 -17.76
N ARG A 76 -4.32 -7.92 -18.78
CA ARG A 76 -4.84 -8.99 -19.63
C ARG A 76 -4.09 -9.01 -20.95
#